data_AF-A0A2T5K0V7-F1
#
_entry.id   AF-A0A2T5K0V7-F1
#
_cell.length_a   1.000
_cell.length_b   1.000
_cell.length_c   1.000
_cell.angle_alpha   90.00
_cell.angle_beta   90.00
_cell.angle_gamma   90.00
#
_symmetry.space_group_name_H-M   'P 1'
#
loop_
_entity.id
_entity.type
_entity.pdbx_description
1 polymer ?
#
loop_
_entity_poly.entity_id
_entity_poly.type
_entity_poly.pdbx_seq_one_letter_code
_entity_poly.pdbx_strand_id
1 'polypeptide(L)'
;MNIHHCYTLRNLILAAVLTIGFASSALAQERAFLVDLNSKEATDLGTLGGDFSFARGINDMGQVVGESVTDNGQVRAFITGPDGVGMTDLGTLGGDVSIAYGINDAGQVAGGSDIVNGGTHAFLTGPEGVGMTDLGTLGGDYSFASGINDAGQVVGYSYTDKGQFDVFITGANGGGMTDLGSLVSPPPGFAYFAHATAINNHGQLAAVAVVPEPEMYAMLLSGLGLIGFLAPGRATAWNLPSKA
;
A
#
# COMPACT_ATOMS: atom_id res chain seq x y z
N MET A 1 -32.03 -36.36 7.30
CA MET A 1 -32.19 -36.07 5.87
C MET A 1 -32.02 -34.56 5.73
N ASN A 2 -30.95 -33.97 5.20
CA ASN A 2 -29.79 -34.38 4.42
C ASN A 2 -28.66 -33.39 4.77
N ILE A 3 -27.45 -33.86 5.08
CA ILE A 3 -26.24 -33.87 4.21
C ILE A 3 -25.58 -32.49 4.09
N HIS A 4 -24.39 -32.40 4.70
CA HIS A 4 -23.16 -31.67 4.33
C HIS A 4 -23.25 -30.48 3.38
N HIS A 5 -22.48 -29.42 3.64
CA HIS A 5 -21.34 -29.04 2.78
C HIS A 5 -20.31 -28.24 3.58
N CYS A 6 -19.12 -28.84 3.66
CA CYS A 6 -17.89 -28.30 4.21
C CYS A 6 -17.25 -27.45 3.10
N TYR A 7 -16.84 -26.21 3.39
CA TYR A 7 -15.85 -25.51 2.56
C TYR A 7 -14.74 -24.96 3.45
N THR A 8 -13.55 -25.35 3.06
CA THR A 8 -12.26 -25.21 3.72
C THR A 8 -11.72 -23.78 3.61
N LEU A 9 -11.13 -23.28 4.69
CA LEU A 9 -10.32 -22.05 4.69
C LEU A 9 -9.19 -22.20 3.67
N ARG A 10 -9.16 -21.34 2.65
CA ARG A 10 -8.00 -21.13 1.78
C ARG A 10 -7.59 -19.67 1.91
N ASN A 11 -6.36 -19.49 2.40
CA ASN A 11 -5.51 -18.30 2.45
C ASN A 11 -6.15 -16.99 1.93
N LEU A 12 -6.65 -16.17 2.86
CA LEU A 12 -6.77 -14.73 2.64
C LEU A 12 -5.40 -14.10 2.93
N ILE A 13 -4.66 -13.80 1.87
CA ILE A 13 -3.60 -12.78 1.95
C ILE A 13 -4.34 -11.46 2.19
N LEU A 14 -4.11 -10.84 3.35
CA LEU A 14 -4.54 -9.48 3.62
C LEU A 14 -3.80 -8.55 2.64
N ALA A 15 -4.38 -8.31 1.47
CA ALA A 15 -4.26 -6.99 0.87
C ALA A 15 -5.06 -6.07 1.79
N ALA A 16 -4.41 -5.07 2.38
CA ALA A 16 -5.12 -4.00 3.07
C ALA A 16 -5.88 -3.15 2.03
N VAL A 17 -6.94 -3.71 1.47
CA VAL A 17 -8.05 -2.94 0.93
C VAL A 17 -8.80 -2.47 2.17
N LEU A 18 -8.56 -1.23 2.57
CA LEU A 18 -9.39 -0.61 3.59
C LEU A 18 -10.81 -0.55 3.02
N THR A 19 -11.66 -1.45 3.50
CA THR A 19 -13.09 -1.45 3.20
C THR A 19 -13.67 -0.19 3.82
N ILE A 20 -13.96 0.84 3.02
CA ILE A 20 -14.91 1.86 3.42
C ILE A 20 -16.29 1.17 3.40
N GLY A 21 -16.94 1.16 4.56
CA GLY A 21 -18.15 0.40 4.81
C GLY A 21 -19.29 0.79 3.87
N PHE A 22 -20.04 -0.22 3.43
CA PHE A 22 -21.35 -0.02 2.81
C PHE A 22 -22.32 0.56 3.84
N ALA A 23 -22.40 1.89 3.91
CA ALA A 23 -23.61 2.58 4.33
C ALA A 23 -24.21 3.22 3.08
N SER A 24 -25.28 2.61 2.56
CA SER A 24 -26.10 3.18 1.52
C SER A 24 -26.68 4.52 1.99
N SER A 25 -26.03 5.61 1.60
CA SER A 25 -26.63 6.93 1.58
C SER A 25 -26.48 7.46 0.16
N ALA A 26 -27.54 7.34 -0.64
CA ALA A 26 -27.65 8.19 -1.81
C ALA A 26 -27.59 9.64 -1.28
N LEU A 27 -26.51 10.36 -1.58
CA LEU A 27 -26.21 11.77 -1.27
C LEU A 27 -25.29 12.13 -0.07
N ALA A 28 -24.58 11.21 0.61
CA ALA A 28 -23.55 11.66 1.55
C ALA A 28 -22.28 12.11 0.80
N GLN A 29 -22.05 13.42 0.75
CA GLN A 29 -20.83 14.01 0.21
C GLN A 29 -19.71 13.88 1.24
N GLU A 30 -18.62 13.18 0.91
CA GLU A 30 -17.43 13.10 1.76
C GLU A 30 -16.45 14.23 1.41
N ARG A 31 -16.00 14.99 2.41
CA ARG A 31 -15.24 16.23 2.19
C ARG A 31 -13.98 16.24 3.04
N ALA A 32 -12.88 16.63 2.42
CA ALA A 32 -11.60 16.84 3.09
C ALA A 32 -11.63 18.15 3.91
N PHE A 33 -11.08 18.11 5.12
CA PHE A 33 -10.95 19.27 6.00
C PHE A 33 -9.51 19.41 6.48
N LEU A 34 -9.06 20.65 6.64
CA LEU A 34 -7.94 20.99 7.51
C LEU A 34 -8.51 21.37 8.88
N VAL A 35 -8.04 20.74 9.95
CA VAL A 35 -8.50 21.01 11.31
C VAL A 35 -7.36 21.58 12.13
N ASP A 36 -7.49 22.84 12.57
CA ASP A 36 -6.55 23.47 13.49
C ASP A 36 -7.07 23.36 14.92
N LEU A 37 -6.33 22.63 15.76
CA LEU A 37 -6.70 22.38 17.15
C LEU A 37 -6.43 23.59 18.07
N ASN A 38 -5.58 24.53 17.66
CA ASN A 38 -5.29 25.74 18.43
C ASN A 38 -6.46 26.73 18.33
N SER A 39 -6.88 27.04 17.11
CA SER A 39 -8.08 27.86 16.85
C SER A 39 -9.38 27.09 17.07
N LYS A 40 -9.33 25.75 17.03
CA LYS A 40 -10.50 24.84 17.05
C LYS A 40 -11.40 25.04 15.83
N GLU A 41 -10.82 25.41 14.70
CA GLU A 41 -11.50 25.62 13.44
C GLU A 41 -11.29 24.44 12.50
N ALA A 42 -12.30 24.18 11.66
CA ALA A 42 -12.24 23.21 10.59
C ALA A 42 -12.49 23.92 9.26
N THR A 43 -11.47 23.97 8.42
CA THR A 43 -11.50 24.56 7.08
C THR A 43 -11.90 23.48 6.08
N ASP A 44 -13.06 23.64 5.45
CA ASP A 44 -13.48 22.81 4.32
C ASP A 44 -12.58 23.09 3.11
N LEU A 45 -11.90 22.07 2.61
CA LEU A 45 -10.94 22.19 1.51
C LEU A 45 -11.63 22.21 0.14
N GLY A 46 -12.91 21.86 0.06
CA GLY A 46 -13.64 21.79 -1.20
C GLY A 46 -13.51 20.45 -1.92
N THR A 47 -13.89 20.46 -3.20
CA THR A 47 -13.66 19.41 -4.18
C THR A 47 -13.18 20.04 -5.48
N LEU A 48 -12.69 19.25 -6.43
CA LEU A 48 -12.38 19.68 -7.80
C LEU A 48 -13.63 19.80 -8.69
N GLY A 49 -14.80 19.99 -8.09
CA GLY A 49 -16.09 20.14 -8.77
C GLY A 49 -17.01 18.92 -8.69
N GLY A 50 -16.51 17.77 -8.22
CA GLY A 50 -17.28 16.55 -8.03
C GLY A 50 -17.78 16.33 -6.60
N ASP A 51 -18.14 15.07 -6.32
CA ASP A 51 -18.94 14.69 -5.15
C ASP A 51 -18.12 14.26 -3.93
N PHE A 52 -16.79 14.13 -4.02
CA PHE A 52 -15.98 13.89 -2.82
C PHE A 52 -14.54 14.39 -2.90
N SER A 53 -13.93 14.50 -1.71
CA SER A 53 -12.49 14.69 -1.53
C SER A 53 -11.99 13.99 -0.27
N PHE A 54 -10.76 13.47 -0.33
CA PHE A 54 -10.06 12.83 0.79
C PHE A 54 -8.70 13.49 0.99
N ALA A 55 -8.40 13.93 2.21
CA ALA A 55 -7.06 14.38 2.61
C ALA A 55 -6.21 13.18 3.04
N ARG A 56 -4.95 13.12 2.59
CA ARG A 56 -4.00 12.03 2.87
C ARG A 56 -2.69 12.49 3.50
N GLY A 57 -2.23 13.70 3.17
CA GLY A 57 -0.98 14.26 3.69
C GLY A 57 -1.08 15.76 3.96
N ILE A 58 -0.23 16.25 4.86
CA ILE A 58 -0.12 17.66 5.23
C ILE A 58 1.34 18.00 5.54
N ASN A 59 1.81 19.21 5.19
CA ASN A 59 3.13 19.72 5.56
C ASN A 59 3.06 20.87 6.58
N ASP A 60 4.22 21.39 7.00
CA ASP A 60 4.30 22.41 8.06
C ASP A 60 3.69 23.77 7.67
N MET A 61 3.48 24.03 6.37
CA MET A 61 2.76 25.22 5.88
C MET A 61 1.24 25.05 5.86
N GLY A 62 0.73 23.89 6.31
CA GLY A 62 -0.69 23.58 6.25
C GLY A 62 -1.20 23.29 4.83
N GLN A 63 -0.31 22.99 3.88
CA GLN A 63 -0.72 22.49 2.58
C GLN A 63 -1.18 21.05 2.71
N VAL A 64 -2.35 20.75 2.17
CA VAL A 64 -2.96 19.41 2.22
C VAL A 64 -2.96 18.79 0.84
N VAL A 65 -2.66 17.50 0.78
CA VAL A 65 -2.74 16.69 -0.45
C VAL A 65 -3.66 15.50 -0.27
N GLY A 66 -4.17 14.98 -1.38
CA GLY A 66 -4.98 13.77 -1.39
C GLY A 66 -5.63 13.54 -2.75
N GLU A 67 -6.89 13.12 -2.76
CA GLU A 67 -7.67 12.97 -4.00
C GLU A 67 -9.01 13.69 -3.94
N SER A 68 -9.50 14.12 -5.10
CA SER A 68 -10.84 14.65 -5.25
C SER A 68 -11.43 14.27 -6.60
N VAL A 69 -12.74 14.13 -6.64
CA VAL A 69 -13.47 13.93 -7.89
C VAL A 69 -13.67 15.28 -8.58
N THR A 70 -13.39 15.32 -9.88
CA THR A 70 -13.66 16.47 -10.75
C THR A 70 -15.12 16.50 -11.19
N ASP A 71 -15.55 17.61 -11.78
CA ASP A 71 -16.90 17.77 -12.34
C ASP A 71 -17.28 16.72 -13.41
N ASN A 72 -16.30 16.19 -14.13
CA ASN A 72 -16.46 15.13 -15.12
C ASN A 72 -16.36 13.70 -14.55
N GLY A 73 -16.23 13.57 -13.23
CA GLY A 73 -16.22 12.28 -12.52
C GLY A 73 -14.85 11.57 -12.45
N GLN A 74 -13.76 12.20 -12.89
CA GLN A 74 -12.41 11.65 -12.77
C GLN A 74 -11.86 11.86 -11.34
N VAL A 75 -10.99 10.95 -10.89
CA VAL A 75 -10.31 11.09 -9.60
C VAL A 75 -8.94 11.73 -9.83
N ARG A 76 -8.69 12.86 -9.20
CA ARG A 76 -7.44 13.62 -9.37
C ARG A 76 -6.75 13.84 -8.04
N ALA A 77 -5.42 13.73 -8.06
CA ALA A 77 -4.58 14.18 -6.98
C ALA A 77 -4.68 15.71 -6.86
N PHE A 78 -4.77 16.21 -5.63
CA PHE A 78 -4.78 17.66 -5.39
C PHE A 78 -3.68 18.07 -4.41
N ILE A 79 -3.35 19.36 -4.45
CA ILE A 79 -2.63 20.10 -3.41
C ILE A 79 -3.39 21.37 -3.06
N THR A 80 -3.36 21.82 -1.81
CA THR A 80 -3.84 23.15 -1.42
C THR A 80 -2.72 24.17 -1.28
N GLY A 81 -3.08 25.46 -1.30
CA GLY A 81 -2.20 26.49 -0.77
C GLY A 81 -1.98 26.34 0.73
N PRO A 82 -1.10 27.18 1.32
CA PRO A 82 -0.89 27.24 2.76
C PRO A 82 -2.20 27.40 3.53
N ASP A 83 -2.26 26.83 4.73
CA ASP A 83 -3.45 26.83 5.59
C ASP A 83 -4.72 26.29 4.90
N GLY A 84 -4.57 25.32 3.99
CA GLY A 84 -5.69 24.71 3.27
C GLY A 84 -6.33 25.60 2.20
N VAL A 85 -5.71 26.73 1.84
CA VAL A 85 -6.33 27.73 0.95
C VAL A 85 -6.32 27.28 -0.50
N GLY A 86 -7.51 27.02 -1.03
CA GLY A 86 -7.74 26.69 -2.44
C GLY A 86 -7.27 25.27 -2.79
N MET A 87 -7.97 24.62 -3.71
CA MET A 87 -7.63 23.27 -4.17
C MET A 87 -7.13 23.35 -5.62
N THR A 88 -5.94 22.79 -5.86
CA THR A 88 -5.30 22.74 -7.17
C THR A 88 -5.21 21.30 -7.65
N ASP A 89 -5.70 21.03 -8.86
CA ASP A 89 -5.53 19.75 -9.55
C ASP A 89 -4.07 19.58 -9.99
N LEU A 90 -3.44 18.46 -9.62
CA LEU A 90 -2.07 18.11 -10.01
C LEU A 90 -1.99 17.43 -11.39
N GLY A 91 -3.13 17.03 -11.96
CA GLY A 91 -3.23 16.31 -13.23
C GLY A 91 -2.90 14.82 -13.09
N THR A 92 -2.55 14.20 -14.21
CA THR A 92 -2.10 12.80 -14.30
C THR A 92 -0.89 12.68 -15.22
N LEU A 93 -0.25 11.51 -15.22
CA LEU A 93 0.73 11.07 -16.23
C LEU A 93 0.07 10.66 -17.58
N GLY A 94 -1.13 11.18 -17.85
CA GLY A 94 -1.86 11.01 -19.10
C GLY A 94 -3.01 9.99 -19.05
N GLY A 95 -3.20 9.28 -17.94
CA GLY A 95 -4.39 8.47 -17.67
C GLY A 95 -5.52 9.24 -16.98
N ASP A 96 -6.48 8.50 -16.42
CA ASP A 96 -7.70 9.08 -15.82
C ASP A 96 -7.60 9.34 -14.30
N VAL A 97 -6.78 8.56 -13.58
CA VAL A 97 -6.72 8.60 -12.12
C VAL A 97 -5.35 9.03 -11.61
N SER A 98 -5.33 9.92 -10.62
CA SER A 98 -4.16 10.18 -9.78
C SER A 98 -4.55 10.33 -8.32
N ILE A 99 -3.66 9.93 -7.41
CA ILE A 99 -3.82 10.01 -5.96
C ILE A 99 -2.48 10.45 -5.34
N ALA A 100 -2.52 11.46 -4.47
CA ALA A 100 -1.36 11.90 -3.69
C ALA A 100 -1.34 11.26 -2.29
N TYR A 101 -0.20 10.69 -1.88
CA TYR A 101 -0.05 10.03 -0.58
C TYR A 101 0.87 10.78 0.39
N GLY A 102 1.82 11.57 -0.12
CA GLY A 102 2.77 12.31 0.70
C GLY A 102 3.12 13.67 0.12
N ILE A 103 3.51 14.58 1.00
CA ILE A 103 3.98 15.93 0.70
C ILE A 103 5.16 16.26 1.61
N ASN A 104 6.16 17.00 1.11
CA ASN A 104 7.24 17.54 1.93
C ASN A 104 7.12 19.07 2.12
N ASP A 105 8.01 19.68 2.89
CA ASP A 105 7.91 21.11 3.22
C ASP A 105 8.22 22.06 2.04
N ALA A 106 8.77 21.54 0.94
CA ALA A 106 8.89 22.29 -0.32
C ALA A 106 7.62 22.23 -1.18
N GLY A 107 6.56 21.57 -0.71
CA GLY A 107 5.33 21.35 -1.47
C GLY A 107 5.49 20.33 -2.60
N GLN A 108 6.54 19.49 -2.59
CA GLN A 108 6.65 18.38 -3.53
C GLN A 108 5.71 17.25 -3.10
N VAL A 109 4.94 16.73 -4.05
CA VAL A 109 3.91 15.73 -3.82
C VAL A 109 4.31 14.42 -4.45
N ALA A 110 4.19 13.33 -3.69
CA ALA A 110 4.41 11.98 -4.17
C ALA A 110 3.12 11.16 -4.10
N GLY A 111 2.90 10.33 -5.12
CA GLY A 111 1.67 9.55 -5.23
C GLY A 111 1.71 8.48 -6.31
N GLY A 112 0.54 8.04 -6.77
CA GLY A 112 0.37 7.17 -7.93
C GLY A 112 -0.50 7.86 -8.99
N SER A 113 -0.17 7.69 -10.26
CA SER A 113 -0.95 8.19 -11.38
C SER A 113 -0.99 7.20 -12.53
N ASP A 114 -2.15 7.08 -13.15
CA ASP A 114 -2.33 6.30 -14.36
C ASP A 114 -1.60 6.96 -15.53
N ILE A 115 -1.04 6.11 -16.39
CA ILE A 115 -0.32 6.48 -17.61
C ILE A 115 -1.19 6.23 -18.86
N VAL A 116 -0.82 6.85 -19.99
CA VAL A 116 -1.58 6.82 -21.26
C VAL A 116 -1.94 5.40 -21.76
N ASN A 117 -1.10 4.39 -21.51
CA ASN A 117 -1.25 3.05 -22.07
C ASN A 117 -1.84 2.02 -21.06
N GLY A 118 -2.32 2.48 -19.90
CA GLY A 118 -2.73 1.63 -18.79
C GLY A 118 -1.56 1.27 -17.87
N GLY A 119 -1.87 0.91 -16.63
CA GLY A 119 -0.90 0.82 -15.54
C GLY A 119 -0.86 2.11 -14.71
N THR A 120 -0.24 2.02 -13.54
CA THR A 120 -0.14 3.14 -12.60
C THR A 120 1.30 3.29 -12.16
N HIS A 121 1.87 4.47 -12.31
CA HIS A 121 3.24 4.75 -11.90
C HIS A 121 3.27 5.69 -10.69
N ALA A 122 4.29 5.53 -9.86
CA ALA A 122 4.65 6.47 -8.84
C ALA A 122 5.05 7.80 -9.51
N PHE A 123 4.58 8.91 -8.97
CA PHE A 123 4.97 10.24 -9.44
C PHE A 123 5.62 11.05 -8.33
N LEU A 124 6.36 12.08 -8.75
CA LEU A 124 6.82 13.18 -7.91
C LEU A 124 6.54 14.52 -8.62
N THR A 125 6.06 15.53 -7.90
CA THR A 125 5.97 16.88 -8.45
C THR A 125 7.21 17.73 -8.17
N GLY A 126 7.35 18.83 -8.91
CA GLY A 126 8.17 19.96 -8.47
C GLY A 126 7.61 20.62 -7.20
N PRO A 127 8.36 21.59 -6.64
CA PRO A 127 7.89 22.40 -5.52
C PRO A 127 6.51 23.01 -5.78
N GLU A 128 5.73 23.22 -4.72
CA GLU A 128 4.37 23.76 -4.79
C GLU A 128 3.44 22.97 -5.75
N GLY A 129 3.64 21.66 -5.87
CA GLY A 129 2.86 20.80 -6.76
C GLY A 129 3.11 21.03 -8.27
N VAL A 130 4.13 21.81 -8.66
CA VAL A 130 4.30 22.18 -10.07
C VAL A 130 4.88 21.04 -10.90
N GLY A 131 4.08 20.59 -11.87
CA GLY A 131 4.47 19.58 -12.86
C GLY A 131 4.54 18.19 -12.26
N MET A 132 4.14 17.18 -13.03
CA MET A 132 4.16 15.78 -12.61
C MET A 132 5.26 15.03 -13.33
N THR A 133 6.17 14.42 -12.57
CA THR A 133 7.27 13.60 -13.07
C THR A 133 6.99 12.14 -12.81
N ASP A 134 7.07 11.30 -13.84
CA ASP A 134 7.01 9.86 -13.72
C ASP A 134 8.31 9.32 -13.09
N LEU A 135 8.20 8.56 -12.00
CA LEU A 135 9.34 7.91 -11.35
C LEU A 135 9.65 6.52 -11.96
N GLY A 136 8.77 5.99 -12.80
CA GLY A 136 8.89 4.71 -13.45
C GLY A 136 8.61 3.53 -12.51
N THR A 137 9.20 2.38 -12.85
CA THR A 137 9.05 1.11 -12.12
C THR A 137 10.40 0.40 -11.99
N LEU A 138 10.45 -0.68 -11.21
CA LEU A 138 11.55 -1.65 -11.16
C LEU A 138 11.53 -2.65 -12.33
N GLY A 139 10.83 -2.32 -13.44
CA GLY A 139 10.77 -3.13 -14.66
C GLY A 139 9.41 -3.78 -14.95
N GLY A 140 8.45 -3.70 -14.03
CA GLY A 140 7.05 -4.08 -14.27
C GLY A 140 6.16 -2.90 -14.69
N ASP A 141 4.84 -3.09 -14.61
CA ASP A 141 3.86 -2.11 -15.11
C ASP A 141 3.22 -1.21 -14.02
N TYR A 142 3.59 -1.43 -12.76
CA TYR A 142 2.98 -0.73 -11.63
C TYR A 142 4.02 -0.26 -10.61
N SER A 143 3.84 0.96 -10.11
CA SER A 143 4.50 1.47 -8.91
C SER A 143 3.63 2.51 -8.22
N PHE A 144 3.81 2.65 -6.90
CA PHE A 144 3.12 3.66 -6.10
C PHE A 144 4.07 4.20 -5.03
N ALA A 145 4.08 5.52 -4.86
CA ALA A 145 4.75 6.16 -3.74
C ALA A 145 3.88 6.12 -2.48
N SER A 146 4.51 5.88 -1.33
CA SER A 146 3.85 5.89 -0.01
C SER A 146 4.35 7.03 0.88
N GLY A 147 5.59 7.50 0.68
CA GLY A 147 6.16 8.57 1.49
C GLY A 147 7.29 9.32 0.78
N ILE A 148 7.54 10.54 1.25
CA ILE A 148 8.57 11.45 0.74
C ILE A 148 9.24 12.16 1.92
N ASN A 149 10.53 12.50 1.79
CA ASN A 149 11.24 13.37 2.74
C ASN A 149 11.61 14.73 2.11
N ASP A 150 12.21 15.63 2.90
CA ASP A 150 12.55 16.99 2.44
C ASP A 150 13.68 17.05 1.40
N ALA A 151 14.43 15.96 1.23
CA ALA A 151 15.38 15.85 0.11
C ALA A 151 14.70 15.43 -1.21
N GLY A 152 13.38 15.22 -1.20
CA GLY A 152 12.61 14.72 -2.32
C GLY A 152 12.89 13.24 -2.62
N GLN A 153 13.40 12.48 -1.65
CA GLN A 153 13.52 11.02 -1.77
C GLN A 153 12.16 10.40 -1.51
N VAL A 154 11.75 9.51 -2.40
CA VAL A 154 10.44 8.87 -2.39
C VAL A 154 10.62 7.40 -2.10
N VAL A 155 9.77 6.85 -1.25
CA VAL A 155 9.68 5.42 -0.97
C VAL A 155 8.31 4.91 -1.36
N GLY A 156 8.24 3.62 -1.62
CA GLY A 156 7.00 2.98 -2.01
C GLY A 156 7.25 1.58 -2.48
N TYR A 157 6.48 1.16 -3.45
CA TYR A 157 6.57 -0.17 -4.01
C TYR A 157 6.45 -0.17 -5.53
N SER A 158 7.03 -1.18 -6.15
CA SER A 158 6.96 -1.36 -7.59
C SER A 158 6.96 -2.84 -7.94
N TYR A 159 6.29 -3.17 -9.05
CA TYR A 159 6.52 -4.44 -9.71
C TYR A 159 7.85 -4.47 -10.44
N THR A 160 8.51 -5.61 -10.35
CA THR A 160 9.69 -5.98 -11.13
C THR A 160 9.29 -6.62 -12.45
N ASP A 161 10.27 -6.83 -13.32
CA ASP A 161 10.13 -7.57 -14.59
C ASP A 161 9.62 -9.02 -14.42
N LYS A 162 9.77 -9.58 -13.22
CA LYS A 162 9.26 -10.92 -12.84
C LYS A 162 7.82 -10.90 -12.31
N GLY A 163 7.18 -9.74 -12.25
CA GLY A 163 5.86 -9.56 -11.65
C GLY A 163 5.86 -9.71 -10.12
N GLN A 164 7.03 -9.62 -9.48
CA GLN A 164 7.15 -9.58 -8.02
C GLN A 164 7.06 -8.14 -7.54
N PHE A 165 6.61 -7.94 -6.31
CA PHE A 165 6.48 -6.63 -5.71
C PHE A 165 7.62 -6.37 -4.74
N ASP A 166 8.39 -5.32 -5.00
CA ASP A 166 9.51 -4.93 -4.18
C ASP A 166 9.37 -3.49 -3.71
N VAL A 167 9.97 -3.21 -2.55
CA VAL A 167 10.05 -1.86 -2.00
C VAL A 167 11.10 -1.08 -2.77
N PHE A 168 10.80 0.14 -3.17
CA PHE A 168 11.78 1.03 -3.79
C PHE A 168 12.08 2.24 -2.90
N ILE A 169 13.24 2.85 -3.15
CA ILE A 169 13.60 4.20 -2.75
C ILE A 169 14.21 4.96 -3.95
N THR A 170 13.96 6.25 -4.04
CA THR A 170 14.62 7.13 -5.02
C THR A 170 15.79 7.93 -4.43
N GLY A 171 16.66 8.42 -5.30
CA GLY A 171 17.59 9.50 -4.97
C GLY A 171 16.89 10.83 -4.71
N ALA A 172 17.66 11.86 -4.35
CA ALA A 172 17.13 13.20 -4.12
C ALA A 172 16.32 13.71 -5.32
N ASN A 173 15.21 14.41 -5.04
CA ASN A 173 14.26 14.90 -6.04
C ASN A 173 13.78 13.82 -7.04
N GLY A 174 13.49 12.61 -6.55
CA GLY A 174 12.99 11.51 -7.38
C GLY A 174 14.06 10.90 -8.30
N GLY A 175 15.35 11.16 -8.04
CA GLY A 175 16.44 10.73 -8.90
C GLY A 175 16.61 9.21 -8.93
N GLY A 176 16.00 8.55 -9.92
CA GLY A 176 16.13 7.13 -10.20
C GLY A 176 15.46 6.22 -9.15
N MET A 177 14.80 5.15 -9.60
CA MET A 177 14.19 4.16 -8.72
C MET A 177 15.18 3.04 -8.41
N THR A 178 15.38 2.73 -7.12
CA THR A 178 16.26 1.65 -6.67
C THR A 178 15.49 0.67 -5.79
N ASP A 179 15.66 -0.62 -6.04
CA ASP A 179 15.14 -1.69 -5.18
C ASP A 179 15.83 -1.65 -3.81
N LEU A 180 15.06 -1.50 -2.74
CA LEU A 180 15.55 -1.45 -1.37
C LEU A 180 16.26 -2.75 -0.97
N GLY A 181 15.80 -3.91 -1.45
CA GLY A 181 16.39 -5.22 -1.18
C GLY A 181 17.81 -5.36 -1.73
N SER A 182 18.16 -4.57 -2.74
CA SER A 182 19.53 -4.48 -3.27
C SER A 182 20.46 -3.62 -2.41
N LEU A 183 19.90 -2.72 -1.59
CA LEU A 183 20.66 -1.79 -0.74
C LEU A 183 20.87 -2.32 0.66
N VAL A 184 19.85 -2.98 1.21
CA VAL A 184 19.87 -3.48 2.59
C VAL A 184 19.07 -4.77 2.69
N SER A 185 19.64 -5.76 3.36
CA SER A 185 18.95 -7.02 3.66
C SER A 185 18.10 -6.88 4.93
N PRO A 186 16.95 -7.57 5.00
CA PRO A 186 16.19 -7.62 6.24
C PRO A 186 16.98 -8.35 7.34
N PRO A 187 16.64 -8.13 8.63
CA PRO A 187 17.28 -8.84 9.72
C PRO A 187 17.14 -10.37 9.60
N PRO A 188 18.04 -11.16 10.24
CA PRO A 188 17.92 -12.61 10.26
C PRO A 188 16.53 -13.08 10.73
N GLY A 189 15.96 -14.07 10.03
CA GLY A 189 14.61 -14.58 10.30
C GLY A 189 13.50 -13.91 9.49
N PHE A 190 13.82 -12.97 8.61
CA PHE A 190 12.89 -12.37 7.65
C PHE A 190 13.36 -12.63 6.21
N ALA A 191 12.41 -12.77 5.29
CA ALA A 191 12.67 -13.12 3.90
C ALA A 191 13.01 -11.89 3.04
N TYR A 192 12.17 -10.85 3.08
CA TYR A 192 12.30 -9.61 2.31
C TYR A 192 11.43 -8.50 2.93
N PHE A 193 11.64 -7.25 2.52
CA PHE A 193 10.75 -6.13 2.84
C PHE A 193 9.56 -6.14 1.89
N ALA A 194 8.34 -6.24 2.41
CA ALA A 194 7.11 -6.22 1.61
C ALA A 194 6.60 -4.81 1.34
N HIS A 195 6.74 -3.90 2.30
CA HIS A 195 6.24 -2.53 2.18
C HIS A 195 7.17 -1.55 2.90
N ALA A 196 7.32 -0.36 2.35
CA ALA A 196 7.71 0.83 3.10
C ALA A 196 6.53 1.81 3.11
N THR A 197 6.21 2.38 4.27
CA THR A 197 5.05 3.26 4.45
C THR A 197 5.42 4.71 4.70
N ALA A 198 6.65 4.98 5.13
CA ALA A 198 7.12 6.34 5.39
C ALA A 198 8.66 6.39 5.32
N ILE A 199 9.18 7.58 5.06
CA ILE A 199 10.60 7.92 5.14
C ILE A 199 10.71 9.24 5.89
N ASN A 200 11.74 9.40 6.74
CA ASN A 200 12.02 10.67 7.41
C ASN A 200 13.23 11.40 6.78
N ASN A 201 13.47 12.63 7.25
CA ASN A 201 14.57 13.48 6.78
C ASN A 201 15.97 12.97 7.13
N HIS A 202 16.09 11.92 7.95
CA HIS A 202 17.35 11.22 8.22
C HIS A 202 17.57 10.02 7.29
N GLY A 203 16.69 9.80 6.30
CA GLY A 203 16.77 8.67 5.38
C GLY A 203 16.38 7.33 6.03
N GLN A 204 15.60 7.35 7.12
CA GLN A 204 15.12 6.14 7.78
C GLN A 204 13.69 5.82 7.32
N LEU A 205 13.43 4.54 7.08
CA LEU A 205 12.15 4.07 6.54
C LEU A 205 11.38 3.27 7.58
N ALA A 206 10.06 3.47 7.65
CA ALA A 206 9.14 2.54 8.29
C ALA A 206 8.78 1.44 7.29
N ALA A 207 9.13 0.18 7.60
CA ALA A 207 8.95 -0.94 6.68
C ALA A 207 8.39 -2.19 7.35
N VAL A 208 7.67 -2.99 6.57
CA VAL A 208 7.16 -4.30 6.95
C VAL A 208 8.00 -5.37 6.26
N ALA A 209 8.55 -6.29 7.04
CA ALA A 209 9.29 -7.45 6.52
C ALA A 209 8.48 -8.73 6.72
N VAL A 210 8.60 -9.65 5.76
CA VAL A 210 7.87 -10.92 5.78
C VAL A 210 8.64 -11.95 6.59
N VAL A 211 8.00 -12.54 7.58
CA VAL A 211 8.50 -13.75 8.22
C VAL A 211 8.30 -14.90 7.23
N PRO A 212 9.36 -15.62 6.82
CA PRO A 212 9.20 -16.79 5.97
C PRO A 212 8.29 -17.79 6.70
N GLU A 213 7.31 -18.36 5.98
CA GLU A 213 6.47 -19.43 6.50
C GLU A 213 7.37 -20.48 7.17
N PRO A 214 7.24 -20.72 8.49
CA PRO A 214 8.11 -21.64 9.19
C PRO A 214 7.81 -23.02 8.66
N GLU A 215 8.67 -23.52 7.76
CA GLU A 215 8.63 -24.84 7.12
C GLU A 215 7.36 -25.61 7.49
N MET A 216 6.19 -25.21 6.96
CA MET A 216 4.91 -25.75 7.46
C MET A 216 4.89 -27.28 7.29
N TYR A 217 5.72 -27.78 6.37
CA TYR A 217 6.06 -29.17 6.15
C TYR A 217 7.01 -29.78 7.19
N ALA A 218 8.04 -29.10 7.69
CA ALA A 218 8.95 -29.68 8.67
C ALA A 218 8.31 -29.78 10.06
N MET A 219 7.48 -28.81 10.46
CA MET A 219 6.68 -28.92 11.70
C MET A 219 5.55 -29.95 11.59
N LEU A 220 4.90 -30.07 10.43
CA LEU A 220 3.90 -31.10 10.17
C LEU A 220 4.51 -32.51 10.10
N LEU A 221 5.68 -32.68 9.46
CA LEU A 221 6.39 -33.96 9.36
C LEU A 221 7.02 -34.37 10.69
N SER A 222 7.58 -33.43 11.46
CA SER A 222 8.06 -33.73 12.82
C SER A 222 6.92 -34.07 13.77
N GLY A 223 5.77 -33.38 13.66
CA GLY A 223 4.55 -33.70 14.40
C GLY A 223 3.97 -35.09 14.05
N LEU A 224 3.85 -35.42 12.76
CA LEU A 224 3.40 -36.75 12.29
C LEU A 224 4.42 -37.85 12.63
N GLY A 225 5.72 -37.55 12.56
CA GLY A 225 6.80 -38.46 12.95
C GLY A 225 6.78 -38.82 14.44
N LEU A 226 6.45 -37.86 15.32
CA LEU A 226 6.29 -38.10 16.76
C LEU A 226 5.06 -38.98 17.07
N ILE A 227 3.96 -38.78 16.35
CA ILE A 227 2.72 -39.57 16.51
C ILE A 227 2.91 -41.02 16.00
N GLY A 228 3.67 -41.21 14.92
CA GLY A 228 4.03 -42.53 14.40
C GLY A 228 4.90 -43.37 15.35
N PHE A 229 5.77 -42.73 16.14
CA PHE A 229 6.65 -43.39 17.12
C PHE A 229 5.95 -43.77 18.45
N LEU A 230 4.81 -43.16 18.76
CA LEU A 230 4.09 -43.38 20.02
C LEU A 230 2.94 -44.40 19.93
N ALA A 231 2.66 -44.95 18.74
CA ALA A 231 1.67 -46.01 18.57
C ALA A 231 2.30 -47.39 18.86
N PRO A 232 1.97 -48.09 19.97
CA PRO A 232 2.46 -49.44 20.19
C PRO A 232 1.75 -50.39 19.21
N GLY A 233 2.51 -51.07 18.36
CA GLY A 233 1.98 -52.11 17.47
C GLY A 233 1.39 -53.27 18.28
N ARG A 234 0.06 -53.32 18.40
CA ARG A 234 -0.65 -54.52 18.87
C ARG A 234 -0.86 -55.47 17.71
N ALA A 235 0.06 -56.42 17.53
CA ALA A 235 -0.20 -57.61 16.74
C ALA A 235 -1.14 -58.54 17.53
N THR A 236 -2.44 -58.51 17.23
CA THR A 236 -3.38 -59.53 17.69
C THR A 236 -3.40 -60.69 16.70
N ALA A 237 -2.75 -61.81 17.07
CA ALA A 237 -2.88 -63.08 16.38
C ALA A 237 -4.28 -63.66 16.63
N TRP A 238 -5.05 -63.89 15.55
CA TRP A 238 -6.33 -64.59 15.61
C TRP A 238 -6.10 -66.09 15.42
N ASN A 239 -6.30 -66.88 16.47
CA ASN A 239 -6.45 -68.34 16.37
C ASN A 239 -7.90 -68.68 16.00
N LEU A 240 -8.10 -69.38 14.89
CA LEU A 240 -9.40 -69.93 14.48
C LEU A 240 -9.67 -71.26 15.20
N PRO A 241 -10.89 -71.54 15.68
CA PRO A 241 -11.24 -72.83 16.27
C PRO A 241 -11.53 -73.89 15.21
N SER A 242 -11.11 -75.12 15.48
CA SER A 242 -11.31 -76.32 14.65
C SER A 242 -12.77 -76.78 14.65
N LYS A 243 -13.28 -77.14 13.45
CA LYS A 243 -14.57 -77.80 13.27
C LYS A 243 -14.55 -79.23 13.83
N ALA A 244 -15.60 -79.58 14.57
CA ALA A 244 -16.11 -80.94 14.71
C ALA A 244 -17.44 -81.02 13.95
#